data_AF-X6H1Q0-F1
#
_entry.id   AF-X6H1Q0-F1
#
_cell.length_a   1.000
_cell.length_b   1.000
_cell.length_c   1.000
_cell.angle_alpha   90.00
_cell.angle_beta   90.00
_cell.angle_gamma   90.00
#
_symmetry.space_group_name_H-M   'P 1'
#
loop_
_entity.id
_entity.type
_entity.pdbx_description
1 polymer ?
#
loop_
_entity_poly.entity_id
_entity_poly.type
_entity_poly.pdbx_seq_one_letter_code
_entity_poly.pdbx_strand_id
1 'polypeptide(L)' 'MRNIPAEAINLQLVIHNDDQTLWEFVVDLVRSVFDRSEAEAEAYAATVTQQGKAVCGSYAQPELG' A
#
# COMPACT_ATOMS: atom_id res chain seq x y z
N MET A 1 14.82 -7.22 25.41
CA MET A 1 13.52 -6.61 25.07
C MET A 1 13.78 -5.13 24.87
N ARG A 2 13.54 -4.57 23.68
CA ARG A 2 13.63 -3.11 23.48
C ARG A 2 12.30 -2.52 23.89
N ASN A 3 12.33 -1.66 24.89
CA ASN A 3 11.17 -0.87 25.32
C ASN A 3 11.02 0.26 24.30
N ILE A 4 10.13 0.08 23.32
CA ILE A 4 9.79 1.13 22.36
C ILE A 4 8.74 2.01 23.04
N PRO A 5 8.96 3.33 23.20
CA PRO A 5 7.94 4.24 23.72
C PRO A 5 6.65 4.10 22.90
N ALA A 6 5.49 4.21 23.55
CA ALA A 6 4.15 4.10 22.96
C ALA A 6 3.78 5.26 22.00
N GLU A 7 4.74 5.73 21.21
CA GLU A 7 4.48 6.56 20.05
C GLU A 7 4.15 5.61 18.91
N ALA A 8 2.87 5.60 18.49
CA ALA A 8 2.36 4.68 17.49
C ALA A 8 3.28 4.66 16.26
N ILE A 9 3.94 3.53 16.04
CA ILE A 9 4.78 3.33 14.87
C ILE A 9 3.83 3.24 13.67
N ASN A 10 3.76 4.32 12.89
CA ASN A 10 3.00 4.33 11.65
C ASN A 10 3.79 3.58 10.57
N LEU A 11 3.33 2.38 10.21
CA LEU A 11 3.88 1.59 9.12
C LEU A 11 3.32 2.08 7.80
N GLN A 12 4.20 2.37 6.83
CA GLN A 12 3.78 2.67 5.47
C GLN A 12 3.80 1.40 4.63
N LEU A 13 2.67 1.08 4.00
CA LEU A 13 2.63 0.05 2.96
C LEU A 13 2.94 0.69 1.62
N VAL A 14 3.95 0.15 0.94
CA VAL A 14 4.42 0.64 -0.36
C VAL A 14 4.34 -0.49 -1.37
N ILE A 15 3.68 -0.26 -2.50
CA ILE A 15 3.72 -1.16 -3.65
C ILE A 15 4.80 -0.66 -4.60
N HIS A 16 5.67 -1.58 -5.03
CA HIS A 16 6.70 -1.33 -6.02
C HIS A 16 6.27 -1.89 -7.38
N ASN A 17 6.58 -1.17 -8.45
CA ASN A 17 6.37 -1.67 -9.80
C ASN A 17 7.35 -2.79 -10.14
N ASP A 18 6.91 -3.71 -10.96
CA ASP A 18 7.73 -4.71 -11.63
C ASP A 18 7.20 -4.92 -13.06
N ASP A 19 7.95 -5.68 -13.88
CA ASP A 19 7.65 -5.86 -15.31
C ASP A 19 6.75 -7.08 -15.60
N GLN A 20 6.29 -7.80 -14.57
CA GLN A 20 5.56 -9.06 -14.69
C GLN A 20 4.11 -8.98 -14.18
N THR A 21 3.86 -8.13 -13.18
CA THR A 21 2.54 -7.95 -12.59
C THR A 21 1.62 -7.21 -13.56
N LEU A 22 0.47 -7.82 -13.87
CA LEU A 22 -0.52 -7.25 -14.77
C LEU A 22 -1.20 -6.02 -14.17
N TRP A 23 -1.54 -5.05 -15.01
CA TRP A 23 -2.25 -3.84 -14.61
C TRP A 23 -3.55 -4.15 -13.84
N GLU A 24 -4.39 -5.03 -14.40
CA GLU A 24 -5.66 -5.44 -13.79
C GLU A 24 -5.48 -6.05 -12.40
N PHE A 25 -4.38 -6.79 -12.18
CA PHE A 25 -4.07 -7.36 -10.88
C PHE A 25 -3.80 -6.27 -9.84
N VAL A 26 -3.04 -5.23 -10.21
CA VAL A 26 -2.77 -4.11 -9.30
C VAL A 26 -4.05 -3.34 -8.98
N VAL A 27 -4.89 -3.09 -9.98
CA VAL A 27 -6.19 -2.43 -9.78
C VAL A 27 -7.07 -3.24 -8.83
N ASP A 28 -7.22 -4.54 -9.07
CA ASP A 28 -8.06 -5.41 -8.24
C ASP A 28 -7.50 -5.59 -6.82
N LEU A 29 -6.18 -5.65 -6.67
CA LEU A 29 -5.52 -5.65 -5.36
C LEU A 29 -5.89 -4.39 -4.58
N VAL A 30 -5.79 -3.22 -5.21
CA VAL A 30 -6.04 -1.94 -4.53
C VAL A 30 -7.51 -1.79 -4.13
N ARG A 31 -8.44 -2.24 -4.98
CA ARG A 31 -9.87 -2.25 -4.67
C ARG A 31 -10.20 -3.21 -3.54
N SER A 32 -9.72 -4.45 -3.62
CA SER A 32 -10.12 -5.52 -2.70
C SER A 32 -9.46 -5.45 -1.32
N VAL A 33 -8.21 -4.96 -1.24
CA VAL A 33 -7.45 -4.92 0.02
C VAL A 33 -7.53 -3.56 0.69
N PHE A 34 -7.58 -2.47 -0.08
CA PHE A 34 -7.55 -1.10 0.46
C PHE A 34 -8.87 -0.35 0.32
N ASP A 35 -9.94 -1.03 -0.10
CA ASP A 35 -11.31 -0.49 -0.20
C ASP A 35 -11.38 0.83 -0.99
N ARG A 36 -10.68 0.85 -2.13
CA ARG A 36 -10.67 1.99 -3.06
C ARG A 36 -11.67 1.80 -4.18
N SER A 37 -12.22 2.91 -4.66
CA SER A 37 -13.01 2.89 -5.89
C SER A 37 -12.16 2.49 -7.09
N GLU A 38 -12.81 2.05 -8.18
CA GLU A 38 -12.13 1.67 -9.42
C GLU A 38 -11.27 2.81 -9.98
N ALA A 39 -11.81 4.03 -10.03
CA ALA A 39 -11.07 5.20 -10.51
C ALA A 39 -9.85 5.53 -9.64
N GLU A 40 -9.95 5.39 -8.31
CA GLU A 40 -8.80 5.57 -7.41
C GLU A 40 -7.74 4.48 -7.60
N ALA A 41 -8.17 3.24 -7.82
CA ALA A 41 -7.27 2.11 -8.04
C ALA A 41 -6.53 2.21 -9.38
N GLU A 42 -7.20 2.65 -10.45
CA GLU A 42 -6.57 2.93 -11.74
C GLU A 42 -5.55 4.07 -11.64
N ALA A 43 -5.91 5.16 -10.97
CA ALA A 43 -4.98 6.27 -10.74
C ALA A 43 -3.76 5.84 -9.90
N TYR A 44 -3.98 4.96 -8.93
CA TYR A 44 -2.91 4.38 -8.12
C TYR A 44 -1.99 3.48 -8.95
N ALA A 45 -2.55 2.55 -9.73
CA ALA A 45 -1.79 1.68 -10.63
C ALA A 45 -0.95 2.52 -11.63
N ALA A 46 -1.54 3.60 -12.18
CA ALA A 46 -0.83 4.54 -13.06
C ALA A 46 0.39 5.15 -12.37
N THR A 47 0.23 5.51 -11.09
CA THR A 47 1.29 6.12 -10.28
C THR A 47 2.41 5.12 -10.02
N VAL A 48 2.08 3.88 -9.64
CA VAL A 48 3.07 2.81 -9.43
C VAL A 48 3.88 2.57 -10.72
N THR A 49 3.21 2.40 -11.86
CA THR A 49 3.88 2.17 -13.14
C THR A 49 4.78 3.33 -13.56
N GLN A 50 4.33 4.58 -13.39
CA GLN A 50 5.10 5.76 -13.81
C GLN A 50 6.26 6.10 -12.86
N GLN A 51 6.06 5.90 -11.55
CA GLN A 51 7.01 6.35 -10.52
C GLN A 51 7.84 5.21 -9.93
N GLY A 52 7.56 3.97 -10.32
CA GLY A 52 8.20 2.76 -9.82
C GLY A 52 7.71 2.30 -8.45
N LYS A 53 6.91 3.12 -7.73
CA LYS A 53 6.26 2.77 -6.47
C LYS A 53 5.19 3.79 -6.07
N ALA A 54 4.30 3.41 -5.16
CA ALA A 54 3.38 4.33 -4.48
C ALA A 54 3.06 3.86 -3.05
N VAL A 55 2.68 4.79 -2.17
CA VAL A 55 2.25 4.49 -0.78
C VAL A 55 0.74 4.18 -0.77
N CYS A 56 0.35 3.01 -0.29
CA CYS A 56 -1.06 2.60 -0.16
C CYS A 56 -1.77 3.28 1.03
N GLY A 57 -1.03 3.48 2.12
CA GLY A 57 -1.54 4.06 3.36
C GLY A 57 -0.57 3.90 4.53
N SER A 58 -0.88 4.60 5.61
CA SER A 58 -0.21 4.48 6.92
C SER A 58 -1.09 3.67 7.86
N TYR A 59 -0.51 2.65 8.49
CA TYR A 59 -1.21 1.72 9.37
C TYR A 59 -0.56 1.75 10.74
N ALA A 60 -1.38 1.80 11.79
CA ALA A 60 -0.89 1.60 13.14
C ALA A 60 -0.33 0.18 13.24
N GLN A 61 0.89 0.04 13.74
CA GLN A 61 1.41 -1.28 14.08
C GLN A 61 0.49 -1.90 15.14
N PRO A 62 -0.08 -3.10 14.93
CA PRO A 62 -0.87 -3.76 15.95
C PRO A 62 -0.03 -3.90 17.21
N GLU A 63 -0.62 -3.59 18.35
CA GLU A 63 0.02 -3.79 19.64
C GLU A 63 0.23 -5.30 19.78
N LEU A 64 1.48 -5.75 19.78
CA LEU A 64 1.82 -7.16 20.01
C LEU A 64 1.44 -7.48 21.45
N GLY A 65 0.21 -7.97 21.65
CA GLY A 65 -0.29 -8.52 22.91
C GLY A 65 0.34 -9.86 23.24
#